data_AF-A0A9X3URP7-F1
#
_entry.id   AF-A0A9X3URP7-F1
#
_cell.length_a   1.000
_cell.length_b   1.000
_cell.length_c   1.000
_cell.angle_alpha   90.00
_cell.angle_beta   90.00
_cell.angle_gamma   90.00
#
_symmetry.space_group_name_H-M   'P 1'
#
loop_
_entity.id
_entity.type
_entity.pdbx_description
1 polymer ?
#
loop_
_entity_poly.entity_id
_entity_poly.type
_entity_poly.pdbx_seq_one_letter_code
_entity_poly.pdbx_strand_id
1 'polypeptide(L)' 'MDGNKGWRLDFDPEKVVHVNIFDFTKGKGLGKAVKKSFFLIVLNKSLKNFKAIK' A
#
# COMPACT_ATOMS: atom_id res chain seq x y z
N MET A 1 8.69 -10.28 -15.66
CA MET A 1 7.85 -9.31 -14.92
C MET A 1 8.70 -8.07 -14.71
N ASP A 2 8.40 -6.96 -15.40
CA ASP A 2 9.33 -5.84 -15.59
C ASP A 2 9.50 -4.92 -14.38
N GLY A 3 9.14 -5.37 -13.18
CA GLY A 3 9.23 -4.59 -11.94
C GLY A 3 8.37 -3.32 -11.90
N ASN A 4 7.53 -3.10 -12.92
CA ASN A 4 6.73 -1.87 -13.06
C ASN A 4 5.48 -1.85 -12.19
N LYS A 5 5.01 -3.00 -11.71
CA LYS A 5 3.91 -3.10 -10.76
C LYS A 5 4.30 -4.02 -9.62
N GLY A 6 3.87 -3.69 -8.41
CA GLY A 6 4.17 -4.51 -7.26
C GLY A 6 3.82 -3.84 -5.95
N TRP A 7 4.25 -4.48 -4.88
CA TRP A 7 4.12 -3.97 -3.53
C TRP A 7 5.38 -4.26 -2.72
N ARG A 8 5.61 -3.47 -1.69
CA ARG A 8 6.67 -3.67 -0.70
C ARG A 8 6.14 -3.44 0.70
N LEU A 9 6.67 -4.18 1.65
CA LEU A 9 6.50 -3.90 3.07
C LEU A 9 7.71 -3.06 3.51
N ASP A 10 7.46 -1.81 3.86
CA ASP A 10 8.48 -0.86 4.27
C ASP A 10 8.27 -0.50 5.76
N PHE A 11 9.35 -0.09 6.42
CA PHE A 11 9.32 0.44 7.78
C PHE A 11 10.02 1.80 7.80
N ASP A 12 9.37 2.76 8.44
CA ASP A 12 9.90 4.11 8.67
C ASP A 12 9.49 4.55 10.10
N PRO A 13 10.35 5.22 10.88
CA PRO A 13 10.05 5.58 12.27
C PRO A 13 8.81 6.48 12.44
N GLU A 14 8.51 7.35 11.47
CA GLU A 14 7.34 8.23 11.52
C GLU A 14 6.08 7.52 11.04
N LYS A 15 6.23 6.65 10.03
CA LYS A 15 5.12 5.95 9.35
C LYS A 15 4.86 4.55 9.86
N VAL A 16 5.67 4.05 10.79
CA VAL A 16 5.70 2.65 11.25
C VAL A 16 5.69 1.65 10.08
N VAL A 17 5.34 0.38 10.33
CA VAL A 17 5.22 -0.65 9.28
C VAL A 17 4.06 -0.32 8.35
N HIS A 18 4.34 -0.22 7.05
CA HIS A 18 3.34 0.10 6.03
C HIS A 18 3.61 -0.63 4.70
N VAL A 19 2.53 -0.86 3.94
CA VAL A 19 2.59 -1.48 2.62
C VAL A 19 2.49 -0.40 1.56
N ASN A 20 3.48 -0.36 0.67
CA ASN A 20 3.49 0.50 -0.50
C ASN A 20 3.13 -0.31 -1.74
N ILE A 21 2.06 0.08 -2.43
CA ILE A 21 1.63 -0.49 -3.71
C ILE A 21 1.94 0.52 -4.81
N PHE A 22 2.52 0.06 -5.90
CA PHE A 22 2.87 0.89 -7.04
C PHE A 22 2.50 0.23 -8.36
N ASP A 23 2.11 1.07 -9.32
CA ASP A 23 1.91 0.70 -10.71
C ASP A 23 2.44 1.83 -11.62
N PHE A 24 3.48 1.51 -12.38
CA PHE A 24 4.15 2.36 -13.35
C PHE A 24 3.96 1.87 -14.78
N THR A 25 3.03 0.93 -15.03
CA THR A 25 2.76 0.40 -16.38
C THR A 25 2.33 1.50 -17.36
N LYS A 26 1.69 2.56 -16.86
CA LYS A 26 1.31 3.75 -17.65
C LYS A 26 2.38 4.83 -17.68
N GLY A 27 3.54 4.60 -17.06
CA GLY A 27 4.65 5.54 -16.91
C GLY A 27 4.76 6.13 -15.50
N LYS A 28 5.92 6.74 -15.21
CA LYS A 28 6.25 7.31 -13.89
C LYS A 28 5.86 8.80 -13.72
N GLY A 29 5.34 9.42 -14.78
CA GLY A 29 4.97 10.84 -14.79
C GLY A 29 3.73 11.18 -13.96
N LEU A 30 3.53 12.47 -13.72
CA LEU A 30 2.34 13.01 -13.03
C LEU A 30 1.06 12.52 -13.73
N GLY A 31 0.09 12.03 -12.96
CA GLY A 31 -1.17 11.48 -13.49
C GLY A 31 -1.07 10.09 -14.14
N LYS A 32 0.14 9.52 -14.27
CA LYS A 32 0.37 8.18 -14.84
C LYS A 32 0.75 7.16 -13.78
N ALA A 33 1.60 7.55 -12.84
CA ALA A 33 2.04 6.70 -11.75
C ALA A 33 0.94 6.51 -10.72
N VAL A 34 0.63 5.26 -10.38
CA VAL A 34 -0.22 4.94 -9.23
C VAL A 34 0.68 4.56 -8.06
N LYS A 35 0.50 5.23 -6.92
CA LYS A 35 1.16 4.91 -5.65
C LYS A 35 0.13 4.97 -4.54
N LYS A 36 0.09 3.95 -3.70
CA LYS A 36 -0.75 3.92 -2.49
C LYS A 36 0.04 3.36 -1.32
N SER A 37 -0.15 3.95 -0.15
CA SER A 37 0.48 3.52 1.10
C SER A 37 -0.59 3.18 2.12
N PHE A 38 -0.49 1.99 2.72
CA PHE A 38 -1.42 1.50 3.72
C PHE A 38 -0.68 1.16 5.01
N PHE A 39 -1.03 1.84 6.11
CA PHE A 39 -0.48 1.55 7.43
C PHE A 39 -1.03 0.24 7.97
N LEU A 40 -0.15 -0.64 8.47
CA LEU A 40 -0.55 -1.96 8.93
C LEU A 40 -1.48 -1.90 10.16
N ILE A 41 -1.32 -0.86 10.99
CA ILE A 41 -2.21 -0.56 12.12
C ILE A 41 -3.64 -0.27 11.64
N VAL A 42 -3.79 0.50 10.56
CA VAL A 42 -5.08 0.83 9.96
C VAL A 42 -5.73 -0.41 9.35
N LEU A 43 -4.93 -1.25 8.66
CA LEU A 43 -5.39 -2.53 8.11
C LEU A 43 -5.87 -3.49 9.21
N ASN A 44 -5.14 -3.62 10.31
CA ASN A 44 -5.52 -4.48 11.43
C ASN A 44 -6.85 -4.02 12.07
N LYS A 45 -7.02 -2.71 12.29
CA LYS A 45 -8.28 -2.14 12.78
C LYS A 45 -9.45 -2.39 11.81
N SER A 46 -9.21 -2.23 10.51
CA SER A 46 -10.22 -2.51 9.46
C SER A 46 -10.62 -3.98 9.43
N LEU A 47 -9.66 -4.91 9.51
CA LEU A 47 -9.92 -6.36 9.53
C LEU A 47 -10.69 -6.81 10.78
N LYS A 48 -10.40 -6.23 11.94
CA LYS A 48 -11.16 -6.48 13.18
C LYS A 48 -12.61 -6.04 13.03
N ASN A 49 -12.83 -4.87 12.43
CA ASN A 49 -14.18 -4.37 12.17
C ASN A 49 -14.92 -5.20 11.10
N PHE A 50 -14.20 -5.71 10.10
CA PHE A 50 -14.78 -6.57 9.06
C PHE A 50 -15.26 -7.92 9.65
N LYS A 51 -14.53 -8.49 10.61
CA LYS A 51 -14.95 -9.71 11.33
C LYS A 51 -16.07 -9.49 12.35
N ALA A 52 -16.42 -8.24 12.66
CA ALA A 52 -17.48 -7.92 13.62
C ALA A 52 -18.90 -7.93 13.03
N ILE A 53 -19.02 -8.16 11.71
CA ILE A 53 -20.32 -8.35 11.05
C ILE A 53 -20.57 -9.87 11.04
N LYS A 54 -21.41 -10.34 11.96
CA LYS A 54 -21.87 -11.73 12.06
C LYS A 54 -23.38 -11.77 11.86
#